data_AF-A0A1G2ZFR6-F1
#
_entry.id   AF-A0A1G2ZFR6-F1
#
_cell.length_a   1.000
_cell.length_b   1.000
_cell.length_c   1.000
_cell.angle_alpha   90.00
_cell.angle_beta   90.00
_cell.angle_gamma   90.00
#
_symmetry.space_group_name_H-M   'P 1'
#
loop_
_entity.id
_entity.type
_entity.pdbx_description
1 polymer ?
#
loop_
_entity_poly.entity_id
_entity_poly.type
_entity_poly.pdbx_seq_one_letter_code
_entity_poly.pdbx_strand_id
1 'polypeptide(L)'
;MEGEKQAGVNPLSQLVAFLREYARKHPGCTKDALAKATATRFGLVKERSVYAGSDFSIRFSTASGASFSNVVISLSALKKYDHLPFIVCVVRPSGVQPLLTNATFLKKVSHSSHQLRIDNIRGSILGSDIRRAYKSIENTPENFDDLFAIHQGFAWTENLARLVERTNAIAATGIRFEPSADERRTILDSARLAHAVVGSPEYLQLERDLSQAVQTRSEAIMRAAKTDSVKERGDRIEQIITEAENVHALEDLTRTLASGTKIGIDIKTKLFGLASNPKAYNIDKALEVLAAGDTMLCFFFVGIDRDRGRVSTRLVSAIDRTVLRATRVQFHWAGRNSRGVTQLTGDLTSIFSTAYRGVVDVAEAKAFLAELIDLKAPATK
;
A
#
# COMPACT_ATOMS: atom_id res chain seq x y z
N MET A 1 -29.68 -27.34 47.03
CA MET A 1 -29.90 -27.74 45.62
C MET A 1 -28.87 -27.00 44.80
N GLU A 2 -27.72 -27.64 44.67
CA GLU A 2 -26.66 -27.23 43.76
C GLU A 2 -27.15 -27.52 42.34
N GLY A 3 -27.27 -26.48 41.52
CA GLY A 3 -27.58 -26.61 40.12
C GLY A 3 -26.38 -27.21 39.39
N GLU A 4 -26.57 -28.39 38.83
CA GLU A 4 -25.62 -29.06 37.95
C GLU A 4 -25.15 -28.09 36.84
N LYS A 5 -23.87 -27.71 36.87
CA LYS A 5 -23.17 -27.17 35.71
C LYS A 5 -23.14 -28.26 34.64
N GLN A 6 -24.00 -28.15 33.63
CA GLN A 6 -23.84 -28.92 32.39
C GLN A 6 -22.41 -28.78 31.89
N ALA A 7 -21.75 -29.92 31.65
CA ALA A 7 -20.36 -30.03 31.24
C ALA A 7 -20.07 -29.07 30.06
N GLY A 8 -19.19 -28.10 30.33
CA GLY A 8 -18.97 -26.92 29.51
C GLY A 8 -18.38 -27.24 28.14
N VAL A 9 -19.12 -26.92 27.09
CA VAL A 9 -18.63 -26.99 25.71
C VAL A 9 -17.74 -25.76 25.46
N ASN A 10 -16.48 -25.99 25.06
CA ASN A 10 -15.52 -24.93 24.76
C ASN A 10 -16.05 -23.92 23.71
N PRO A 11 -16.16 -22.62 24.03
CA PRO A 11 -16.59 -21.58 23.09
C PRO A 11 -15.78 -21.51 21.78
N LEU A 12 -14.47 -21.77 21.82
CA LEU A 12 -13.61 -21.76 20.64
C LEU A 12 -13.92 -22.93 19.71
N SER A 13 -14.14 -24.12 20.27
CA SER A 13 -14.56 -25.29 19.49
C SER A 13 -15.90 -25.06 18.80
N GLN A 14 -16.85 -24.43 19.49
CA GLN A 14 -18.14 -24.04 18.88
C GLN A 14 -17.97 -23.02 17.76
N LEU A 15 -17.14 -22.01 17.96
CA LEU A 15 -16.81 -21.01 16.93
C LEU A 15 -16.24 -21.69 15.69
N VAL A 16 -15.25 -22.56 15.84
CA VAL A 16 -14.58 -23.24 14.74
C VAL A 16 -15.55 -24.16 13.98
N ALA A 17 -16.36 -24.93 14.70
CA ALA A 17 -17.39 -25.77 14.11
C ALA A 17 -18.37 -24.93 13.28
N PHE A 18 -18.86 -23.82 13.83
CA PHE A 18 -19.75 -22.91 13.13
C PHE A 18 -19.11 -22.31 11.86
N LEU A 19 -17.87 -21.81 11.95
CA LEU A 19 -17.17 -21.20 10.80
C LEU A 19 -16.99 -22.22 9.66
N ARG A 20 -16.57 -23.45 9.98
CA ARG A 20 -16.38 -24.53 9.00
C ARG A 20 -17.71 -24.96 8.40
N GLU A 21 -18.73 -25.15 9.22
CA GLU A 21 -20.07 -25.54 8.75
C GLU A 21 -20.71 -24.47 7.86
N TYR A 22 -20.61 -23.20 8.25
CA TYR A 22 -21.14 -22.09 7.48
C TYR A 22 -20.47 -22.00 6.10
N ALA A 23 -19.14 -22.08 6.05
CA ALA A 23 -18.38 -22.04 4.79
C ALA A 23 -18.70 -23.23 3.89
N ARG A 24 -18.94 -24.42 4.46
CA ARG A 24 -19.34 -25.62 3.72
C ARG A 24 -20.76 -25.49 3.14
N LYS A 25 -21.70 -24.95 3.92
CA LYS A 25 -23.09 -24.73 3.47
C LYS A 25 -23.22 -23.58 2.47
N HIS A 26 -22.26 -22.67 2.45
CA HIS A 26 -22.25 -21.50 1.56
C HIS A 26 -20.90 -21.37 0.83
N PRO A 27 -20.62 -22.23 -0.17
CA PRO A 27 -19.41 -22.13 -0.97
C PRO A 27 -19.25 -20.73 -1.56
N GLY A 28 -18.05 -20.14 -1.45
CA GLY A 28 -17.79 -18.77 -1.92
C GLY A 28 -18.39 -17.67 -1.04
N CYS A 29 -18.76 -17.96 0.23
CA CYS A 29 -19.31 -16.96 1.13
C CYS A 29 -18.42 -15.71 1.25
N THR A 30 -19.07 -14.55 1.28
CA THR A 30 -18.36 -13.29 1.48
C THR A 30 -17.97 -13.13 2.94
N LYS A 31 -16.86 -12.41 3.16
CA LYS A 31 -16.38 -12.04 4.50
C LYS A 31 -17.47 -11.38 5.35
N ASP A 32 -18.25 -10.49 4.76
CA ASP A 32 -19.26 -9.72 5.49
C ASP A 32 -20.47 -10.58 5.87
N ALA A 33 -20.88 -11.53 5.00
CA ALA A 33 -21.94 -12.49 5.31
C ALA A 33 -21.54 -13.41 6.48
N LEU A 34 -20.34 -13.99 6.42
CA LEU A 34 -19.81 -14.85 7.50
C LEU A 34 -19.66 -14.07 8.81
N ALA A 35 -19.17 -12.82 8.75
CA ALA A 35 -19.02 -11.97 9.92
C ALA A 35 -20.36 -11.66 10.58
N LYS A 36 -21.39 -11.32 9.80
CA LYS A 36 -22.75 -11.07 10.32
C LYS A 36 -23.33 -12.32 10.99
N ALA A 37 -23.23 -13.48 10.32
CA ALA A 37 -23.74 -14.74 10.85
C ALA A 37 -23.05 -15.15 12.15
N THR A 38 -21.71 -14.98 12.21
CA THR A 38 -20.92 -15.25 13.42
C THR A 38 -21.32 -14.31 14.56
N ALA A 39 -21.45 -13.01 14.28
CA ALA A 39 -21.85 -12.03 15.29
C ALA A 39 -23.22 -12.35 15.90
N THR A 40 -24.20 -12.68 15.07
CA THR A 40 -25.54 -13.09 15.54
C THR A 40 -25.48 -14.37 16.37
N ARG A 41 -24.73 -15.39 15.92
CA ARG A 41 -24.69 -16.71 16.58
C ARG A 41 -24.06 -16.69 17.97
N PHE A 42 -23.08 -15.81 18.18
CA PHE A 42 -22.30 -15.71 19.42
C PHE A 42 -22.55 -14.41 20.20
N GLY A 43 -23.53 -13.60 19.80
CA GLY A 43 -23.85 -12.35 20.49
C GLY A 43 -22.71 -11.33 20.50
N LEU A 44 -21.90 -11.28 19.43
CA LEU A 44 -20.71 -10.42 19.39
C LEU A 44 -21.06 -8.98 19.03
N VAL A 45 -20.43 -8.04 19.72
CA VAL A 45 -20.56 -6.60 19.46
C VAL A 45 -19.45 -6.15 18.52
N LYS A 46 -19.83 -5.44 17.45
CA LYS A 46 -18.85 -4.91 16.48
C LYS A 46 -18.25 -3.60 16.96
N GLU A 47 -16.95 -3.61 17.23
CA GLU A 47 -16.14 -2.43 17.47
C GLU A 47 -15.18 -2.19 16.30
N ARG A 48 -15.51 -1.20 15.46
CA ARG A 48 -14.82 -0.92 14.18
C ARG A 48 -14.78 -2.16 13.28
N SER A 49 -13.70 -2.92 13.34
CA SER A 49 -13.40 -4.09 12.50
C SER A 49 -13.26 -5.38 13.30
N VAL A 50 -13.42 -5.32 14.62
CA VAL A 50 -13.37 -6.48 15.53
C VAL A 50 -14.79 -6.76 16.01
N TYR A 51 -15.13 -8.03 16.11
CA TYR A 51 -16.35 -8.52 16.73
C TYR A 51 -15.96 -9.13 18.09
N ALA A 52 -16.36 -8.48 19.18
CA ALA A 52 -15.94 -8.82 20.53
C ALA A 52 -17.08 -9.47 21.32
N GLY A 53 -16.74 -10.49 22.11
CA GLY A 53 -17.63 -11.14 23.07
C GLY A 53 -16.92 -11.41 24.40
N SER A 54 -17.58 -12.10 25.31
CA SER A 54 -17.05 -12.49 26.62
C SER A 54 -15.92 -13.51 26.54
N ASP A 55 -16.01 -14.44 25.59
CA ASP A 55 -15.15 -15.63 25.55
C ASP A 55 -14.03 -15.51 24.51
N PHE A 56 -14.22 -14.68 23.48
CA PHE A 56 -13.24 -14.45 22.42
C PHE A 56 -13.55 -13.16 21.67
N SER A 57 -12.57 -12.71 20.90
CA SER A 57 -12.73 -11.64 19.92
C SER A 57 -12.29 -12.14 18.54
N ILE A 58 -12.99 -11.74 17.49
CA ILE A 58 -12.71 -12.21 16.13
C ILE A 58 -12.70 -11.06 15.13
N ARG A 59 -11.76 -11.11 14.19
CA ARG A 59 -11.73 -10.27 12.99
C ARG A 59 -11.73 -11.12 11.73
N PHE A 60 -12.47 -10.67 10.72
CA PHE A 60 -12.49 -11.30 9.41
C PHE A 60 -11.59 -10.57 8.41
N SER A 61 -10.84 -11.32 7.61
CA SER A 61 -9.96 -10.81 6.55
C SER A 61 -10.15 -11.63 5.27
N THR A 62 -9.91 -11.06 4.10
CA THR A 62 -9.93 -11.78 2.81
C THR A 62 -8.53 -12.01 2.27
N ALA A 63 -8.34 -13.12 1.57
CA ALA A 63 -7.13 -13.41 0.79
C ALA A 63 -7.45 -14.31 -0.41
N SER A 64 -6.89 -13.99 -1.59
CA SER A 64 -7.19 -14.67 -2.85
C SER A 64 -6.27 -15.86 -3.17
N GLY A 65 -5.00 -15.83 -2.75
CA GLY A 65 -4.02 -16.92 -2.96
C GLY A 65 -3.41 -17.42 -1.65
N ALA A 66 -2.45 -18.35 -1.68
CA ALA A 66 -1.86 -18.93 -0.45
C ALA A 66 -1.28 -17.87 0.52
N SER A 67 -0.76 -16.76 -0.01
CA SER A 67 -0.24 -15.65 0.79
C SER A 67 -1.33 -14.87 1.51
N PHE A 68 -1.02 -14.37 2.70
CA PHE A 68 -1.87 -13.50 3.49
C PHE A 68 -1.00 -12.43 4.13
N SER A 69 -0.93 -11.24 3.53
CA SER A 69 -0.05 -10.13 3.96
C SER A 69 -0.80 -8.82 4.19
N ASN A 70 -2.13 -8.83 4.08
CA ASN A 70 -2.97 -7.65 4.31
C ASN A 70 -2.84 -7.17 5.77
N VAL A 71 -3.06 -5.86 5.98
CA VAL A 71 -3.14 -5.30 7.34
C VAL A 71 -4.36 -5.86 8.06
N VAL A 72 -4.11 -6.47 9.22
CA VAL A 72 -5.12 -7.15 10.02
C VAL A 72 -5.56 -6.31 11.20
N ILE A 73 -4.70 -5.65 11.96
CA ILE A 73 -5.13 -4.81 13.08
C ILE A 73 -3.98 -3.89 13.49
N SER A 74 -4.26 -2.78 14.18
CA SER A 74 -3.17 -2.06 14.85
C SER A 74 -2.81 -2.73 16.18
N LEU A 75 -1.55 -2.67 16.59
CA LEU A 75 -1.08 -3.20 17.88
C LEU A 75 -1.85 -2.55 19.06
N SER A 76 -2.09 -1.24 18.96
CA SER A 76 -2.88 -0.49 19.95
C SER A 76 -4.34 -0.98 20.07
N ALA A 77 -4.94 -1.44 18.97
CA ALA A 77 -6.28 -1.99 19.00
C ALA A 77 -6.26 -3.43 19.51
N LEU A 78 -5.27 -4.24 19.12
CA LEU A 78 -5.09 -5.60 19.63
C LEU A 78 -4.94 -5.64 21.16
N LYS A 79 -4.20 -4.68 21.74
CA LYS A 79 -4.02 -4.58 23.20
C LYS A 79 -5.33 -4.68 23.99
N LYS A 80 -6.41 -4.10 23.46
CA LYS A 80 -7.73 -4.12 24.12
C LYS A 80 -8.30 -5.52 24.26
N TYR A 81 -7.95 -6.43 23.35
CA TYR A 81 -8.53 -7.76 23.24
C TYR A 81 -7.55 -8.87 23.60
N ASP A 82 -6.29 -8.55 23.85
CA ASP A 82 -5.22 -9.54 24.04
C ASP A 82 -5.45 -10.46 25.24
N HIS A 83 -6.25 -10.02 26.22
CA HIS A 83 -6.62 -10.80 27.40
C HIS A 83 -7.61 -11.96 27.11
N LEU A 84 -8.19 -12.01 25.91
CA LEU A 84 -9.06 -13.10 25.43
C LEU A 84 -8.46 -13.72 24.16
N PRO A 85 -8.86 -14.93 23.75
CA PRO A 85 -8.50 -15.47 22.45
C PRO A 85 -8.88 -14.47 21.36
N PHE A 86 -7.87 -13.99 20.62
CA PHE A 86 -8.07 -13.06 19.52
C PHE A 86 -7.86 -13.78 18.19
N ILE A 87 -8.95 -14.06 17.48
CA ILE A 87 -8.94 -14.86 16.26
C ILE A 87 -8.99 -13.95 15.04
N VAL A 88 -8.18 -14.29 14.05
CA VAL A 88 -8.29 -13.75 12.70
C VAL A 88 -8.77 -14.85 11.79
N CYS A 89 -10.00 -14.74 11.29
CA CYS A 89 -10.57 -15.65 10.32
C CYS A 89 -10.29 -15.15 8.90
N VAL A 90 -9.42 -15.86 8.18
CA VAL A 90 -9.11 -15.57 6.78
C VAL A 90 -10.11 -16.29 5.90
N VAL A 91 -10.89 -15.52 5.14
CA VAL A 91 -11.87 -16.00 4.17
C VAL A 91 -11.23 -16.06 2.80
N ARG A 92 -11.30 -17.23 2.17
CA ARG A 92 -10.72 -17.56 0.86
C ARG A 92 -11.78 -18.20 -0.02
N PRO A 93 -11.59 -18.22 -1.36
CA PRO A 93 -12.47 -18.99 -2.24
C PRO A 93 -12.56 -20.48 -1.84
N SER A 94 -11.46 -21.05 -1.33
CA SER A 94 -11.38 -22.45 -0.89
C SER A 94 -11.93 -22.73 0.52
N GLY A 95 -12.33 -21.70 1.27
CA GLY A 95 -12.87 -21.88 2.62
C GLY A 95 -12.36 -20.85 3.63
N VAL A 96 -12.36 -21.24 4.90
CA VAL A 96 -11.99 -20.36 6.04
C VAL A 96 -10.80 -20.91 6.79
N GLN A 97 -9.93 -20.01 7.25
CA GLN A 97 -8.75 -20.33 8.02
C GLN A 97 -8.68 -19.43 9.27
N PRO A 98 -9.14 -19.91 10.43
CA PRO A 98 -8.97 -19.24 11.71
C PRO A 98 -7.52 -19.32 12.18
N LEU A 99 -6.99 -18.23 12.72
CA LEU A 99 -5.65 -18.15 13.30
C LEU A 99 -5.69 -17.40 14.62
N LEU A 100 -5.07 -17.93 15.67
CA LEU A 100 -4.89 -17.23 16.94
C LEU A 100 -3.83 -16.13 16.76
N THR A 101 -4.18 -14.91 17.14
CA THR A 101 -3.45 -13.68 16.77
C THR A 101 -3.15 -12.77 17.97
N ASN A 102 -3.23 -13.31 19.19
CA ASN A 102 -2.71 -12.66 20.40
C ASN A 102 -1.23 -12.30 20.25
N ALA A 103 -0.74 -11.35 21.07
CA ALA A 103 0.58 -10.76 20.95
C ALA A 103 1.72 -11.80 20.95
N THR A 104 1.59 -12.89 21.71
CA THR A 104 2.54 -14.03 21.72
C THR A 104 2.72 -14.65 20.33
N PHE A 105 1.65 -14.71 19.54
CA PHE A 105 1.63 -15.33 18.20
C PHE A 105 2.00 -14.38 17.08
N LEU A 106 2.48 -13.18 17.41
CA LEU A 106 3.01 -12.24 16.42
C LEU A 106 4.52 -12.41 16.28
N LYS A 107 5.01 -12.49 15.05
CA LYS A 107 6.45 -12.51 14.72
C LYS A 107 7.07 -11.15 15.02
N LYS A 108 6.40 -10.10 14.55
CA LYS A 108 6.79 -8.69 14.61
C LYS A 108 5.57 -7.82 14.38
N VAL A 109 5.71 -6.54 14.67
CA VAL A 109 4.79 -5.51 14.19
C VAL A 109 5.31 -5.06 12.83
N SER A 110 4.39 -4.69 11.92
CA SER A 110 4.74 -4.21 10.59
C SER A 110 5.83 -3.17 10.72
N HIS A 111 6.84 -3.39 9.89
CA HIS A 111 7.99 -2.55 9.63
C HIS A 111 7.65 -1.07 9.45
N SER A 112 6.40 -0.80 9.10
CA SER A 112 5.81 0.52 9.05
C SER A 112 5.71 1.31 10.36
N SER A 113 6.12 0.73 11.46
CA SER A 113 5.90 1.33 12.76
C SER A 113 7.18 2.04 13.20
N HIS A 114 7.63 3.07 12.45
CA HIS A 114 8.90 3.79 12.69
C HIS A 114 9.06 4.33 14.11
N GLN A 115 7.95 4.58 14.80
CA GLN A 115 7.94 5.11 16.14
C GLN A 115 7.61 4.05 17.20
N LEU A 116 7.54 2.77 16.81
CA LEU A 116 7.17 1.68 17.71
C LEU A 116 8.19 1.60 18.83
N ARG A 117 7.72 1.86 20.03
CA ARG A 117 8.47 1.79 21.27
C ARG A 117 7.57 1.25 22.37
N ILE A 118 8.16 0.93 23.51
CA ILE A 118 7.41 0.48 24.68
C ILE A 118 6.38 1.54 25.11
N ASP A 119 6.73 2.82 24.99
CA ASP A 119 5.87 3.98 25.29
C ASP A 119 4.97 4.41 24.11
N ASN A 120 5.23 3.92 22.89
CA ASN A 120 4.46 4.24 21.69
C ASN A 120 4.14 2.99 20.86
N ILE A 121 3.00 2.37 21.16
CA ILE A 121 2.55 1.12 20.52
C ILE A 121 1.82 1.33 19.18
N ARG A 122 2.07 2.44 18.48
CA ARG A 122 1.49 2.70 17.16
C ARG A 122 2.17 1.82 16.12
N GLY A 123 1.41 0.88 15.57
CA GLY A 123 1.88 0.02 14.49
C GLY A 123 0.80 -0.92 13.97
N SER A 124 0.99 -1.41 12.76
CA SER A 124 0.06 -2.34 12.09
C SER A 124 0.57 -3.77 12.15
N ILE A 125 -0.32 -4.75 12.23
CA ILE A 125 0.00 -6.18 12.14
C ILE A 125 -0.42 -6.67 10.76
N LEU A 126 0.50 -7.30 10.02
CA LEU A 126 0.17 -7.95 8.75
C LEU A 126 -0.20 -9.42 8.99
N GLY A 127 -1.02 -9.98 8.10
CA GLY A 127 -1.39 -11.40 8.13
C GLY A 127 -0.20 -12.36 8.05
N SER A 128 0.91 -11.91 7.46
CA SER A 128 2.15 -12.65 7.28
C SER A 128 2.99 -12.69 8.56
N ASP A 129 2.76 -11.71 9.43
CA ASP A 129 3.43 -11.58 10.73
C ASP A 129 2.76 -12.44 11.81
N ILE A 130 1.55 -12.97 11.56
CA ILE A 130 0.93 -13.97 12.43
C ILE A 130 1.71 -15.29 12.27
N ARG A 131 2.13 -15.89 13.38
CA ARG A 131 2.85 -17.17 13.40
C ARG A 131 1.94 -18.29 12.94
N ARG A 132 2.47 -19.20 12.12
CA ARG A 132 1.79 -20.44 11.71
C ARG A 132 2.06 -21.60 12.67
N ALA A 133 3.09 -21.48 13.50
CA ALA A 133 3.37 -22.39 14.60
C ALA A 133 4.14 -21.65 15.71
N TYR A 134 4.06 -22.15 16.94
CA TYR A 134 4.81 -21.67 18.10
C TYR A 134 5.41 -22.87 18.83
N LYS A 135 6.76 -22.92 18.96
CA LYS A 135 7.51 -24.03 19.61
C LYS A 135 6.99 -25.43 19.22
N SER A 136 6.79 -25.64 17.92
CA SER A 136 6.27 -26.88 17.29
C SER A 136 4.77 -27.15 17.40
N ILE A 137 4.00 -26.30 18.08
CA ILE A 137 2.53 -26.38 18.07
C ILE A 137 2.00 -25.53 16.91
N GLU A 138 1.26 -26.14 15.99
CA GLU A 138 0.67 -25.44 14.85
C GLU A 138 -0.43 -24.46 15.29
N ASN A 139 -0.47 -23.28 14.68
CA ASN A 139 -1.53 -22.29 14.90
C ASN A 139 -2.76 -22.65 14.08
N THR A 140 -3.39 -23.74 14.49
CA THR A 140 -4.60 -24.31 13.92
C THR A 140 -5.67 -24.41 15.00
N PRO A 141 -6.96 -24.43 14.62
CA PRO A 141 -8.06 -24.49 15.57
C PRO A 141 -7.96 -25.58 16.62
N GLU A 142 -7.40 -26.74 16.25
CA GLU A 142 -7.23 -27.91 17.11
C GLU A 142 -6.30 -27.63 18.30
N ASN A 143 -5.41 -26.64 18.19
CA ASN A 143 -4.44 -26.29 19.22
C ASN A 143 -4.74 -24.95 19.92
N PHE A 144 -5.90 -24.33 19.68
CA PHE A 144 -6.18 -22.98 20.19
C PHE A 144 -6.19 -22.90 21.71
N ASP A 145 -6.68 -23.93 22.40
CA ASP A 145 -6.69 -23.96 23.87
C ASP A 145 -5.27 -23.99 24.43
N ASP A 146 -4.44 -24.90 23.93
CA ASP A 146 -3.03 -25.04 24.34
C ASP A 146 -2.23 -23.77 24.03
N LEU A 147 -2.41 -23.22 22.83
CA LEU A 147 -1.78 -21.96 22.44
C LEU A 147 -2.26 -20.83 23.35
N PHE A 148 -3.56 -20.70 23.60
CA PHE A 148 -4.05 -19.61 24.45
C PHE A 148 -3.59 -19.76 25.90
N ALA A 149 -3.51 -20.99 26.43
CA ALA A 149 -2.91 -21.26 27.74
C ALA A 149 -1.43 -20.82 27.80
N ILE A 150 -0.65 -21.08 26.74
CA ILE A 150 0.72 -20.56 26.61
C ILE A 150 0.71 -19.04 26.63
N HIS A 151 -0.21 -18.39 25.91
CA HIS A 151 -0.31 -16.94 25.86
C HIS A 151 -0.60 -16.32 27.23
N GLN A 152 -1.48 -16.94 28.03
CA GLN A 152 -1.77 -16.50 29.40
C GLN A 152 -0.54 -16.52 30.33
N GLY A 153 0.48 -17.32 29.99
CA GLY A 153 1.76 -17.34 30.69
C GLY A 153 2.65 -16.10 30.45
N PHE A 154 2.29 -15.23 29.50
CA PHE A 154 3.09 -14.04 29.14
C PHE A 154 2.35 -12.74 29.48
N ALA A 155 3.05 -11.81 30.11
CA ALA A 155 2.54 -10.46 30.28
C ALA A 155 2.50 -9.70 28.95
N TRP A 156 1.55 -8.77 28.80
CA TRP A 156 1.50 -7.87 27.64
C TRP A 156 2.82 -7.11 27.46
N THR A 157 3.42 -6.63 28.56
CA THR A 157 4.67 -5.85 28.55
C THR A 157 5.85 -6.66 28.00
N GLU A 158 5.93 -7.95 28.33
CA GLU A 158 6.96 -8.86 27.81
C GLU A 158 6.77 -9.10 26.31
N ASN A 159 5.53 -9.38 25.88
CA ASN A 159 5.21 -9.53 24.46
C ASN A 159 5.49 -8.25 23.68
N LEU A 160 5.19 -7.08 24.25
CA LEU A 160 5.45 -5.79 23.64
C LEU A 160 6.96 -5.55 23.49
N ALA A 161 7.75 -5.79 24.53
CA ALA A 161 9.21 -5.63 24.48
C ALA A 161 9.81 -6.51 23.38
N ARG A 162 9.41 -7.78 23.31
CA ARG A 162 9.82 -8.72 22.26
C ARG A 162 9.43 -8.22 20.86
N LEU A 163 8.22 -7.68 20.70
CA LEU A 163 7.74 -7.18 19.40
C LEU A 163 8.49 -5.92 18.96
N VAL A 164 8.76 -5.00 19.88
CA VAL A 164 9.57 -3.81 19.63
C VAL A 164 10.98 -4.23 19.20
N GLU A 165 11.64 -5.10 19.98
CA GLU A 165 12.98 -5.61 19.67
C GLU A 165 13.02 -6.28 18.29
N ARG A 166 12.09 -7.22 18.01
CA ARG A 166 12.02 -7.93 16.73
C ARG A 166 11.70 -7.02 15.55
N THR A 167 10.93 -5.95 15.75
CA THR A 167 10.65 -4.96 14.72
C THR A 167 11.84 -4.03 14.48
N ASN A 168 12.57 -3.65 15.52
CA ASN A 168 13.78 -2.83 15.40
C ASN A 168 14.97 -3.60 14.83
N ALA A 169 15.05 -4.92 15.07
CA ALA A 169 16.08 -5.80 14.53
C ALA A 169 15.85 -6.22 13.06
N ILE A 170 14.84 -5.66 12.37
CA ILE A 170 14.62 -5.97 10.95
C ILE A 170 15.77 -5.38 10.12
N ALA A 171 16.67 -6.24 9.67
CA ALA A 171 17.73 -5.88 8.74
C ALA A 171 17.15 -5.33 7.43
N ALA A 172 17.81 -4.30 6.88
CA ALA A 172 17.33 -3.64 5.70
C ALA A 172 17.41 -4.55 4.46
N THR A 173 16.27 -4.82 3.83
CA THR A 173 16.20 -5.58 2.57
C THR A 173 16.01 -4.63 1.39
N GLY A 174 16.82 -4.80 0.34
CA GLY A 174 16.91 -3.91 -0.83
C GLY A 174 18.34 -3.37 -1.03
N ILE A 175 18.69 -3.01 -2.26
CA ILE A 175 19.93 -2.29 -2.56
C ILE A 175 19.54 -0.83 -2.76
N ARG A 176 20.07 0.05 -1.92
CA ARG A 176 19.97 1.49 -2.12
C ARG A 176 20.84 1.83 -3.33
N PHE A 177 20.28 2.56 -4.30
CA PHE A 177 21.08 3.05 -5.42
C PHE A 177 22.03 4.14 -4.90
N GLU A 178 23.33 3.89 -4.95
CA GLU A 178 24.34 4.89 -4.55
C GLU A 178 25.06 5.38 -5.81
N PRO A 179 24.67 6.55 -6.36
CA PRO A 179 25.27 7.05 -7.58
C PRO A 179 26.75 7.37 -7.37
N SER A 180 27.59 6.99 -8.33
CA SER A 180 28.95 7.48 -8.48
C SER A 180 28.99 9.00 -8.71
N ALA A 181 30.17 9.60 -8.66
CA ALA A 181 30.34 11.03 -8.91
C ALA A 181 29.85 11.46 -10.31
N ASP A 182 30.07 10.61 -11.32
CA ASP A 182 29.61 10.86 -12.68
C ASP A 182 28.10 10.69 -12.81
N GLU A 183 27.51 9.63 -12.23
CA GLU A 183 26.05 9.45 -12.19
C GLU A 183 25.36 10.59 -11.45
N ARG A 184 25.94 11.10 -10.34
CA ARG A 184 25.44 12.28 -9.64
C ARG A 184 25.40 13.51 -10.56
N ARG A 185 26.45 13.72 -11.36
CA ARG A 185 26.49 14.82 -12.35
C ARG A 185 25.39 14.62 -13.39
N THR A 186 25.24 13.41 -13.94
CA THR A 186 24.21 13.06 -14.91
C THR A 186 22.80 13.28 -14.38
N ILE A 187 22.49 12.82 -13.16
CA ILE A 187 21.19 13.04 -12.51
C ILE A 187 20.90 14.54 -12.41
N LEU A 188 21.86 15.34 -11.94
CA LEU A 188 21.65 16.79 -11.80
C LEU A 188 21.50 17.47 -13.18
N ASP A 189 22.19 16.99 -14.21
CA ASP A 189 22.08 17.53 -15.56
C ASP A 189 20.78 17.15 -16.28
N SER A 190 20.05 16.14 -15.79
CA SER A 190 18.68 15.87 -16.25
C SER A 190 17.75 17.09 -16.08
N ALA A 191 18.02 17.99 -15.14
CA ALA A 191 17.27 19.24 -15.00
C ALA A 191 17.45 20.18 -16.20
N ARG A 192 18.67 20.24 -16.77
CA ARG A 192 18.94 21.04 -17.97
C ARG A 192 18.31 20.40 -19.21
N LEU A 193 18.41 19.08 -19.32
CA LEU A 193 17.75 18.31 -20.36
C LEU A 193 16.24 18.55 -20.34
N ALA A 194 15.60 18.39 -19.19
CA ALA A 194 14.16 18.59 -19.04
C ALA A 194 13.75 20.03 -19.38
N HIS A 195 14.52 21.03 -18.94
CA HIS A 195 14.29 22.43 -19.31
C HIS A 195 14.35 22.67 -20.83
N ALA A 196 15.30 22.04 -21.53
CA ALA A 196 15.43 22.18 -22.98
C ALA A 196 14.34 21.42 -23.75
N VAL A 197 13.89 20.27 -23.23
CA VAL A 197 12.92 19.40 -23.90
C VAL A 197 11.48 19.84 -23.66
N VAL A 198 11.16 20.34 -22.47
CA VAL A 198 9.81 20.81 -22.14
C VAL A 198 9.44 21.98 -23.05
N GLY A 199 8.33 21.82 -23.78
CA GLY A 199 7.86 22.82 -24.75
C GLY A 199 8.51 22.69 -26.14
N SER A 200 9.46 21.78 -26.34
CA SER A 200 9.97 21.48 -27.69
C SER A 200 8.86 20.90 -28.59
N PRO A 201 8.93 21.08 -29.93
CA PRO A 201 7.93 20.55 -30.85
C PRO A 201 7.71 19.04 -30.73
N GLU A 202 8.77 18.27 -30.53
CA GLU A 202 8.72 16.80 -30.38
C GLU A 202 8.03 16.40 -29.06
N TYR A 203 8.31 17.10 -27.96
CA TYR A 203 7.62 16.88 -26.69
C TYR A 203 6.13 17.19 -26.78
N LEU A 204 5.77 18.31 -27.42
CA LEU A 204 4.38 18.71 -27.63
C LEU A 204 3.65 17.80 -28.62
N GLN A 205 4.36 17.18 -29.57
CA GLN A 205 3.80 16.14 -30.43
C GLN A 205 3.51 14.88 -29.62
N LEU A 206 4.45 14.42 -28.79
CA LEU A 206 4.24 13.28 -27.90
C LEU A 206 3.02 13.49 -26.98
N GLU A 207 2.88 14.68 -26.38
CA GLU A 207 1.68 15.00 -25.59
C GLU A 207 0.39 14.89 -26.41
N ARG A 208 0.39 15.39 -27.65
CA ARG A 208 -0.77 15.32 -28.54
C ARG A 208 -1.12 13.87 -28.88
N ASP A 209 -0.14 13.04 -29.19
CA ASP A 209 -0.34 11.63 -29.54
C ASP A 209 -0.94 10.84 -28.35
N LEU A 210 -0.39 11.04 -27.15
CA LEU A 210 -0.92 10.43 -25.92
C LEU A 210 -2.33 10.94 -25.60
N SER A 211 -2.58 12.22 -25.80
CA SER A 211 -3.90 12.83 -25.57
C SER A 211 -4.93 12.31 -26.56
N GLN A 212 -4.56 12.16 -27.84
CA GLN A 212 -5.42 11.57 -28.85
C GLN A 212 -5.73 10.11 -28.55
N ALA A 213 -4.73 9.34 -28.10
CA ALA A 213 -4.92 7.97 -27.64
C ALA A 213 -5.96 7.88 -26.49
N VAL A 214 -5.89 8.78 -25.51
CA VAL A 214 -6.90 8.86 -24.45
C VAL A 214 -8.27 9.21 -25.00
N GLN A 215 -8.36 10.18 -25.92
CA GLN A 215 -9.68 10.62 -26.42
C GLN A 215 -10.40 9.58 -27.25
N THR A 216 -9.69 8.84 -28.11
CA THR A 216 -10.25 7.72 -28.86
C THR A 216 -10.83 6.64 -27.93
N ARG A 217 -10.32 6.54 -26.70
CA ARG A 217 -10.73 5.54 -25.70
C ARG A 217 -11.53 6.15 -24.53
N SER A 218 -11.99 7.39 -24.67
CA SER A 218 -12.63 8.16 -23.60
C SER A 218 -13.85 7.45 -23.00
N GLU A 219 -14.70 6.83 -23.81
CA GLU A 219 -15.85 6.07 -23.30
C GLU A 219 -15.45 4.90 -22.41
N ALA A 220 -14.41 4.15 -22.79
CA ALA A 220 -13.91 3.02 -22.01
C ALA A 220 -13.32 3.50 -20.68
N ILE A 221 -12.58 4.61 -20.70
CA ILE A 221 -12.03 5.27 -19.52
C ILE A 221 -13.16 5.74 -18.59
N MET A 222 -14.21 6.36 -19.14
CA MET A 222 -15.39 6.80 -18.38
C MET A 222 -16.15 5.64 -17.74
N ARG A 223 -16.22 4.49 -18.41
CA ARG A 223 -16.76 3.25 -17.81
C ARG A 223 -15.89 2.75 -16.67
N ALA A 224 -14.57 2.68 -16.88
CA ALA A 224 -13.63 2.26 -15.84
C ALA A 224 -13.65 3.20 -14.62
N ALA A 225 -13.86 4.50 -14.83
CA ALA A 225 -13.93 5.51 -13.79
C ALA A 225 -15.08 5.32 -12.77
N LYS A 226 -16.08 4.52 -13.11
CA LYS A 226 -17.21 4.15 -12.22
C LYS A 226 -16.84 3.04 -11.22
N THR A 227 -15.68 2.41 -11.34
CA THR A 227 -15.21 1.38 -10.41
C THR A 227 -14.93 2.00 -9.03
N ASP A 228 -15.50 1.44 -7.96
CA ASP A 228 -15.38 2.00 -6.61
C ASP A 228 -13.94 1.92 -6.06
N SER A 229 -13.29 0.77 -6.24
CA SER A 229 -11.92 0.53 -5.81
C SER A 229 -10.94 1.45 -6.54
N VAL A 230 -10.27 2.33 -5.80
CA VAL A 230 -9.28 3.28 -6.35
C VAL A 230 -8.18 2.56 -7.11
N LYS A 231 -7.70 1.44 -6.57
CA LYS A 231 -6.62 0.65 -7.16
C LYS A 231 -7.07 0.00 -8.46
N GLU A 232 -8.16 -0.76 -8.43
CA GLU A 232 -8.66 -1.46 -9.62
C GLU A 232 -9.05 -0.48 -10.74
N ARG A 233 -9.58 0.68 -10.36
CA ARG A 233 -9.88 1.77 -11.30
C ARG A 233 -8.62 2.30 -11.99
N GLY A 234 -7.56 2.57 -11.22
CA GLY A 234 -6.27 3.02 -11.74
C GLY A 234 -5.68 2.00 -12.72
N ASP A 235 -5.50 0.76 -12.25
CA ASP A 235 -4.94 -0.34 -13.03
C ASP A 235 -5.70 -0.54 -14.37
N ARG A 236 -7.03 -0.42 -14.35
CA ARG A 236 -7.87 -0.59 -15.55
C ARG A 236 -7.75 0.57 -16.54
N ILE A 237 -7.63 1.81 -16.04
CA ILE A 237 -7.45 2.98 -16.91
C ILE A 237 -6.05 2.96 -17.54
N GLU A 238 -5.03 2.60 -16.77
CA GLU A 238 -3.66 2.39 -17.27
C GLU A 238 -3.66 1.37 -18.41
N GLN A 239 -4.27 0.19 -18.23
CA GLN A 239 -4.38 -0.84 -19.27
C GLN A 239 -5.10 -0.37 -20.54
N ILE A 240 -6.14 0.46 -20.38
CA ILE A 240 -6.86 1.03 -21.53
C ILE A 240 -5.96 1.99 -22.32
N ILE A 241 -5.07 2.71 -21.65
CA ILE A 241 -4.17 3.69 -22.28
C ILE A 241 -2.95 3.00 -22.90
N THR A 242 -2.40 1.98 -22.23
CA THR A 242 -1.17 1.29 -22.66
C THR A 242 -1.42 0.14 -23.63
N GLU A 243 -2.67 -0.28 -23.84
CA GLU A 243 -3.06 -1.38 -24.75
C GLU A 243 -2.42 -2.75 -24.44
N ALA A 244 -2.10 -2.98 -23.17
CA ALA A 244 -1.60 -4.24 -22.60
C ALA A 244 -0.24 -4.74 -23.11
N GLU A 245 0.82 -4.11 -22.61
CA GLU A 245 1.96 -4.85 -22.02
C GLU A 245 2.30 -4.19 -20.68
N ASN A 246 1.92 -4.82 -19.56
CA ASN A 246 2.33 -4.39 -18.23
C ASN A 246 3.85 -4.62 -18.09
N VAL A 247 4.67 -3.64 -18.44
CA VAL A 247 6.07 -3.65 -18.03
C VAL A 247 6.07 -3.25 -16.55
N HIS A 248 6.45 -4.16 -15.65
CA HIS A 248 6.61 -3.87 -14.22
C HIS A 248 7.84 -2.97 -13.94
N ALA A 249 8.01 -1.87 -14.69
CA ALA A 249 9.06 -0.87 -14.58
C ALA A 249 8.63 0.31 -13.67
N LEU A 250 9.46 1.35 -13.56
CA LEU A 250 9.08 2.61 -12.89
C LEU A 250 8.04 3.36 -13.73
N GLU A 251 8.11 3.21 -15.05
CA GLU A 251 7.30 3.85 -16.06
C GLU A 251 6.31 2.89 -16.69
N ASP A 252 5.10 3.37 -17.00
CA ASP A 252 4.09 2.61 -17.75
C ASP A 252 4.40 2.61 -19.25
N LEU A 253 5.05 3.67 -19.73
CA LEU A 253 5.45 3.85 -21.12
C LEU A 253 6.85 4.46 -21.19
N THR A 254 7.63 4.01 -22.17
CA THR A 254 8.86 4.71 -22.59
C THR A 254 8.71 5.14 -24.05
N ARG A 255 9.15 6.35 -24.35
CA ARG A 255 9.20 6.90 -25.72
C ARG A 255 10.55 7.56 -25.96
N THR A 256 11.08 7.44 -27.16
CA THR A 256 12.32 8.12 -27.55
C THR A 256 11.96 9.23 -28.53
N LEU A 257 12.36 10.46 -28.22
CA LEU A 257 12.21 11.61 -29.11
C LEU A 257 13.20 11.50 -30.28
N ALA A 258 12.97 12.25 -31.37
CA ALA A 258 13.86 12.21 -32.52
C ALA A 258 15.26 12.77 -32.17
N SER A 259 15.33 13.66 -31.19
CA SER A 259 16.58 14.09 -30.53
C SER A 259 17.38 12.98 -29.84
N GLY A 260 16.84 11.77 -29.71
CA GLY A 260 17.43 10.65 -28.96
C GLY A 260 17.10 10.66 -27.46
N THR A 261 16.48 11.73 -26.96
CA THR A 261 16.06 11.82 -25.55
C THR A 261 14.99 10.78 -25.24
N LYS A 262 15.22 9.97 -24.20
CA LYS A 262 14.24 9.01 -23.67
C LYS A 262 13.30 9.71 -22.70
N ILE A 263 12.00 9.48 -22.86
CA ILE A 263 10.93 9.98 -22.00
C ILE A 263 10.32 8.78 -21.30
N GLY A 264 10.59 8.68 -20.01
CA GLY A 264 9.92 7.75 -19.11
C GLY A 264 8.60 8.34 -18.64
N ILE A 265 7.49 7.64 -18.81
CA ILE A 265 6.14 8.17 -18.59
C ILE A 265 5.37 7.28 -17.61
N ASP A 266 4.92 7.89 -16.53
CA ASP A 266 4.09 7.28 -15.50
C ASP A 266 2.68 7.92 -15.53
N ILE A 267 1.64 7.10 -15.68
CA ILE A 267 0.27 7.56 -15.91
C ILE A 267 -0.39 7.83 -14.56
N LYS A 268 -0.96 9.02 -14.39
CA LYS A 268 -1.63 9.42 -13.14
C LYS A 268 -3.07 9.83 -13.38
N THR A 269 -4.01 9.03 -12.87
CA THR A 269 -5.44 9.32 -12.98
C THR A 269 -5.95 10.18 -11.81
N LYS A 270 -6.71 11.24 -12.13
CA LYS A 270 -7.36 12.14 -11.17
C LYS A 270 -8.85 12.26 -11.47
N LEU A 271 -9.71 11.86 -10.54
CA LEU A 271 -11.14 12.17 -10.60
C LEU A 271 -11.36 13.59 -10.04
N PHE A 272 -12.02 14.46 -10.80
CA PHE A 272 -12.41 15.78 -10.31
C PHE A 272 -13.45 15.64 -9.18
N GLY A 273 -13.35 16.52 -8.17
CA GLY A 273 -14.19 16.48 -6.97
C GLY A 273 -13.72 15.50 -5.87
N LEU A 274 -12.74 14.63 -6.12
CA LEU A 274 -12.16 13.76 -5.10
C LEU A 274 -10.77 14.23 -4.69
N ALA A 275 -10.57 14.44 -3.38
CA ALA A 275 -9.25 14.61 -2.81
C ALA A 275 -8.47 13.29 -2.96
N SER A 276 -7.29 13.36 -3.58
CA SER A 276 -6.38 12.22 -3.73
C SER A 276 -4.96 12.73 -3.74
N ASN A 277 -4.08 12.05 -3.00
CA ASN A 277 -2.64 12.30 -2.96
C ASN A 277 -1.96 11.07 -3.58
N PRO A 278 -1.84 10.98 -4.91
CA PRO A 278 -1.26 9.80 -5.54
C PRO A 278 0.22 9.68 -5.17
N LYS A 279 0.70 8.43 -5.06
CA LYS A 279 2.14 8.17 -5.02
C LYS A 279 2.72 8.55 -6.38
N ALA A 280 3.85 9.24 -6.36
CA ALA A 280 4.59 9.62 -7.56
C ALA A 280 5.55 8.48 -7.92
N TYR A 281 6.79 8.48 -7.42
CA TYR A 281 7.80 7.48 -7.77
C TYR A 281 8.58 6.97 -6.56
N ASN A 282 9.23 5.81 -6.68
CA ASN A 282 10.28 5.40 -5.76
C ASN A 282 11.55 6.21 -6.04
N ILE A 283 12.17 6.75 -5.00
CA ILE A 283 13.30 7.69 -5.14
C ILE A 283 14.52 6.99 -5.75
N ASP A 284 14.90 5.82 -5.24
CA ASP A 284 16.11 5.13 -5.72
C ASP A 284 15.95 4.71 -7.19
N LYS A 285 14.78 4.19 -7.57
CA LYS A 285 14.48 3.87 -8.98
C LYS A 285 14.53 5.10 -9.88
N ALA A 286 13.96 6.23 -9.44
CA ALA A 286 13.99 7.46 -10.22
C ALA A 286 15.43 7.96 -10.41
N LEU A 287 16.26 7.91 -9.36
CA LEU A 287 17.67 8.28 -9.45
C LEU A 287 18.46 7.35 -10.37
N GLU A 288 18.21 6.05 -10.31
CA GLU A 288 18.83 5.04 -11.20
C GLU A 288 18.47 5.29 -12.67
N VAL A 289 17.20 5.58 -12.96
CA VAL A 289 16.76 5.92 -14.34
C VAL A 289 17.41 7.21 -14.84
N LEU A 290 17.49 8.25 -14.00
CA LEU A 290 18.14 9.51 -14.39
C LEU A 290 19.66 9.37 -14.52
N ALA A 291 20.28 8.47 -13.78
CA ALA A 291 21.71 8.18 -13.86
C ALA A 291 22.12 7.55 -15.20
N ALA A 292 21.20 6.85 -15.87
CA ALA A 292 21.43 6.28 -17.20
C ALA A 292 21.70 7.34 -18.29
N GLY A 293 21.38 8.61 -18.01
CA GLY A 293 21.59 9.72 -18.94
C GLY A 293 20.51 9.82 -20.02
N ASP A 294 20.48 10.96 -20.70
CA ASP A 294 19.56 11.29 -21.81
C ASP A 294 18.09 10.93 -21.57
N THR A 295 17.68 10.91 -20.30
CA THR A 295 16.37 10.43 -19.88
C THR A 295 15.66 11.50 -19.06
N MET A 296 14.41 11.78 -19.40
CA MET A 296 13.49 12.63 -18.65
C MET A 296 12.31 11.81 -18.15
N LEU A 297 12.01 11.93 -16.86
CA LEU A 297 10.80 11.36 -16.26
C LEU A 297 9.62 12.35 -16.36
N CYS A 298 8.46 11.85 -16.74
CA CYS A 298 7.22 12.60 -16.90
C CYS A 298 6.04 11.88 -16.25
N PHE A 299 5.09 12.67 -15.78
CA PHE A 299 3.75 12.20 -15.49
C PHE A 299 2.82 12.50 -16.66
N PHE A 300 2.05 11.52 -17.09
CA PHE A 300 0.93 11.75 -17.98
C PHE A 300 -0.37 11.74 -17.16
N PHE A 301 -0.85 12.93 -16.85
CA PHE A 301 -2.03 13.11 -16.02
C PHE A 301 -3.30 12.95 -16.85
N VAL A 302 -4.25 12.17 -16.32
CA VAL A 302 -5.57 11.94 -16.90
C VAL A 302 -6.63 12.40 -15.90
N GLY A 303 -7.19 13.58 -16.15
CA GLY A 303 -8.25 14.20 -15.37
C GLY A 303 -9.61 13.78 -15.90
N ILE A 304 -10.48 13.27 -15.02
CA ILE A 304 -11.80 12.76 -15.38
C ILE A 304 -12.87 13.55 -14.63
N ASP A 305 -13.69 14.26 -15.40
CA ASP A 305 -14.90 14.93 -14.96
C ASP A 305 -16.09 14.02 -15.23
N ARG A 306 -16.56 13.33 -14.19
CA ARG A 306 -17.69 12.38 -14.30
C ARG A 306 -19.00 13.08 -14.61
N ASP A 307 -19.20 14.28 -14.08
CA ASP A 307 -20.46 15.01 -14.16
C ASP A 307 -20.63 15.62 -15.54
N ARG A 308 -19.53 16.14 -16.12
CA ARG A 308 -19.53 16.72 -17.46
C ARG A 308 -19.20 15.72 -18.57
N GLY A 309 -18.86 14.48 -18.23
CA GLY A 309 -18.48 13.46 -19.18
C GLY A 309 -17.20 13.79 -19.95
N ARG A 310 -16.24 14.49 -19.33
CA ARG A 310 -15.03 14.98 -20.00
C ARG A 310 -13.78 14.35 -19.44
N VAL A 311 -12.85 14.01 -20.34
CA VAL A 311 -11.49 13.60 -20.01
C VAL A 311 -10.53 14.67 -20.49
N SER A 312 -9.62 15.09 -19.61
CA SER A 312 -8.56 16.06 -19.89
C SER A 312 -7.21 15.41 -19.63
N THR A 313 -6.21 15.75 -20.42
CA THR A 313 -4.88 15.15 -20.34
C THR A 313 -3.81 16.23 -20.29
N ARG A 314 -2.68 15.91 -19.64
CA ARG A 314 -1.48 16.74 -19.66
C ARG A 314 -0.24 15.89 -19.46
N LEU A 315 0.77 16.08 -20.31
CA LEU A 315 2.11 15.54 -20.07
C LEU A 315 2.92 16.60 -19.32
N VAL A 316 3.51 16.23 -18.19
CA VAL A 316 4.26 17.16 -17.32
C VAL A 316 5.54 16.50 -16.85
N SER A 317 6.67 17.21 -16.90
CA SER A 317 7.92 16.72 -16.31
C SER A 317 7.76 16.43 -14.82
N ALA A 318 8.37 15.34 -14.33
CA ALA A 318 8.36 15.00 -12.91
C ALA A 318 9.09 16.03 -12.03
N ILE A 319 9.91 16.90 -12.66
CA ILE A 319 10.64 18.03 -12.04
C ILE A 319 10.13 19.39 -12.53
N ASP A 320 8.90 19.44 -13.07
CA ASP A 320 8.19 20.69 -13.30
C ASP A 320 7.94 21.44 -11.98
N ARG A 321 8.04 22.77 -12.00
CA ARG A 321 7.86 23.64 -10.83
C ARG A 321 6.56 23.36 -10.05
N THR A 322 5.43 23.17 -10.74
CA THR A 322 4.14 22.86 -10.13
C THR A 322 4.18 21.51 -9.43
N VAL A 323 4.79 20.52 -10.08
CA VAL A 323 4.93 19.15 -9.57
C VAL A 323 5.88 19.12 -8.37
N LEU A 324 7.04 19.78 -8.44
CA LEU A 324 8.01 19.85 -7.34
C LEU A 324 7.38 20.44 -6.08
N ARG A 325 6.66 21.55 -6.22
CA ARG A 325 5.98 22.21 -5.08
C ARG A 325 4.90 21.35 -4.44
N ALA A 326 4.25 20.49 -5.22
CA ALA A 326 3.28 19.51 -4.73
C ALA A 326 3.93 18.24 -4.16
N THR A 327 5.22 17.99 -4.44
CA THR A 327 5.89 16.74 -4.09
C THR A 327 6.31 16.73 -2.62
N ARG A 328 6.04 15.63 -1.93
CA ARG A 328 6.50 15.36 -0.56
C ARG A 328 7.18 14.00 -0.50
N VAL A 329 8.33 13.94 0.16
CA VAL A 329 9.03 12.68 0.41
C VAL A 329 8.31 11.89 1.51
N GLN A 330 8.02 10.63 1.21
CA GLN A 330 7.55 9.63 2.14
C GLN A 330 8.61 8.54 2.26
N PHE A 331 9.28 8.53 3.40
CA PHE A 331 10.27 7.50 3.70
C PHE A 331 9.65 6.10 3.64
N HIS A 332 10.41 5.15 3.10
CA HIS A 332 10.09 3.76 3.32
C HIS A 332 10.38 3.41 4.79
N TRP A 333 9.54 2.52 5.29
CA TRP A 333 9.54 1.94 6.61
C TRP A 333 10.95 1.44 7.06
N ALA A 334 11.20 1.24 8.37
CA ALA A 334 12.51 0.84 8.92
C ALA A 334 12.91 -0.63 8.62
N GLY A 335 13.93 -0.86 7.78
CA GLY A 335 14.31 -2.19 7.28
C GLY A 335 14.15 -2.38 5.74
N ARG A 336 13.95 -1.28 5.00
CA ARG A 336 14.20 -1.22 3.56
C ARG A 336 15.38 -0.29 3.35
N ASN A 337 16.40 -0.76 2.64
CA ASN A 337 17.56 0.05 2.29
C ASN A 337 17.19 0.90 1.06
N SER A 338 16.24 1.82 1.22
CA SER A 338 15.72 2.67 0.17
C SER A 338 15.36 4.04 0.74
N ARG A 339 15.58 5.10 -0.03
CA ARG A 339 15.28 6.50 0.34
C ARG A 339 13.78 6.77 0.51
N GLY A 340 12.91 5.91 -0.01
CA GLY A 340 11.46 6.07 0.08
C GLY A 340 10.76 6.25 -1.26
N VAL A 341 9.56 6.81 -1.20
CA VAL A 341 8.77 7.24 -2.36
C VAL A 341 8.45 8.72 -2.24
N THR A 342 8.09 9.35 -3.35
CA THR A 342 7.46 10.67 -3.38
C THR A 342 5.94 10.52 -3.45
N GLN A 343 5.22 11.49 -2.90
CA GLN A 343 3.77 11.61 -3.00
C GLN A 343 3.42 13.03 -3.46
N LEU A 344 2.45 13.13 -4.38
CA LEU A 344 1.89 14.42 -4.79
C LEU A 344 0.81 14.82 -3.79
N THR A 345 0.90 16.05 -3.29
CA THR A 345 0.00 16.62 -2.28
C THR A 345 -0.50 17.99 -2.74
N GLY A 346 -1.72 18.34 -2.34
CA GLY A 346 -2.35 19.60 -2.74
C GLY A 346 -3.20 19.47 -4.01
N ASP A 347 -3.69 20.61 -4.50
CA ASP A 347 -4.52 20.67 -5.70
C ASP A 347 -3.65 20.87 -6.95
N LEU A 348 -3.64 19.85 -7.82
CA LEU A 348 -2.95 19.84 -9.10
C LEU A 348 -3.88 20.11 -10.29
N THR A 349 -5.14 20.51 -10.07
CA THR A 349 -6.10 20.74 -11.17
C THR A 349 -5.65 21.81 -12.17
N SER A 350 -4.81 22.75 -11.73
CA SER A 350 -4.25 23.81 -12.59
C SER A 350 -3.47 23.29 -13.79
N ILE A 351 -2.89 22.08 -13.72
CA ILE A 351 -2.17 21.46 -14.84
C ILE A 351 -3.08 21.17 -16.04
N PHE A 352 -4.38 20.97 -15.80
CA PHE A 352 -5.37 20.72 -16.84
C PHE A 352 -5.88 22.00 -17.51
N SER A 353 -5.48 23.18 -17.02
CA SER A 353 -5.80 24.45 -17.69
C SER A 353 -5.20 24.50 -19.09
N THR A 354 -5.93 25.05 -20.06
CA THR A 354 -5.42 25.31 -21.43
C THR A 354 -4.28 26.34 -21.45
N ALA A 355 -4.24 27.22 -20.44
CA ALA A 355 -3.18 28.20 -20.25
C ALA A 355 -1.95 27.62 -19.55
N TYR A 356 -2.03 26.39 -19.01
CA TYR A 356 -0.89 25.76 -18.36
C TYR A 356 0.27 25.58 -19.33
N ARG A 357 1.47 25.93 -18.88
CA ARG A 357 2.72 25.67 -19.59
C ARG A 357 3.67 25.03 -18.60
N GLY A 358 4.22 23.87 -18.97
CA GLY A 358 5.23 23.21 -18.15
C GLY A 358 6.47 24.09 -18.04
N VAL A 359 7.02 24.22 -16.84
CA VAL A 359 8.23 25.00 -16.59
C VAL A 359 9.13 24.20 -15.66
N VAL A 360 10.31 23.86 -16.16
CA VAL A 360 11.39 23.31 -15.35
C VAL A 360 12.34 24.45 -15.00
N ASP A 361 12.36 24.83 -13.73
CA ASP A 361 13.36 25.74 -13.21
C ASP A 361 14.63 24.93 -12.88
N VAL A 362 15.70 25.17 -13.64
CA VAL A 362 16.92 24.35 -13.56
C VAL A 362 17.53 24.40 -12.15
N ALA A 363 17.49 25.56 -11.49
CA ALA A 363 18.07 25.70 -10.15
C ALA A 363 17.22 24.98 -9.10
N GLU A 364 15.89 25.19 -9.12
CA GLU A 364 14.94 24.53 -8.22
C GLU A 364 14.98 23.00 -8.38
N ALA A 365 14.99 22.52 -9.63
CA ALA A 365 15.06 21.10 -9.94
C ALA A 365 16.39 20.46 -9.51
N LYS A 366 17.53 21.13 -9.76
CA LYS A 366 18.85 20.63 -9.30
C LYS A 366 18.92 20.56 -7.77
N ALA A 367 18.41 21.57 -7.07
CA ALA A 367 18.38 21.58 -5.62
C ALA A 367 17.55 20.40 -5.09
N PHE A 368 16.35 20.19 -5.63
CA PHE A 368 15.50 19.08 -5.26
C PHE A 368 16.13 17.70 -5.53
N LEU A 369 16.74 17.51 -6.71
CA LEU A 369 17.44 16.26 -7.03
C LEU A 369 18.65 16.01 -6.11
N ALA A 370 19.40 17.05 -5.76
CA ALA A 370 20.50 16.95 -4.79
C ALA A 370 19.98 16.51 -3.40
N GLU A 371 18.87 17.09 -2.93
CA GLU A 371 18.21 16.66 -1.70
C GLU A 371 17.80 15.18 -1.75
N LEU A 372 17.25 14.71 -2.88
CA LEU A 372 16.94 13.29 -3.09
C LEU A 372 18.17 12.39 -3.04
N ILE A 373 19.29 12.80 -3.63
CA ILE A 373 20.53 12.01 -3.61
C ILE A 373 21.05 11.89 -2.17
N ASP A 374 21.08 13.01 -1.46
CA ASP A 374 21.70 13.15 -0.13
C ASP A 374 20.76 12.72 1.02
N LEU A 375 19.51 12.36 0.72
CA LEU A 375 18.51 11.88 1.67
C LEU A 375 19.03 10.64 2.42
N LYS A 376 19.31 10.81 3.71
CA LYS A 376 19.65 9.70 4.61
C LYS A 376 18.38 9.15 5.24
N ALA A 377 18.34 7.84 5.49
CA ALA A 377 17.29 7.26 6.32
C ALA A 377 17.28 8.00 7.67
N PRO A 378 16.10 8.33 8.24
CA PRO A 378 16.04 8.98 9.53
C PRO A 378 16.83 8.13 10.54
N ALA A 379 17.77 8.75 11.26
CA ALA A 379 18.48 8.08 12.34
C ALA A 379 17.44 7.51 13.30
N THR A 380 17.48 6.20 13.53
CA THR A 380 16.75 5.55 14.62
C THR A 380 17.24 6.18 15.92
N LYS A 381 16.46 7.12 16.46
CA LYS A 381 16.63 7.63 17.82
C LYS A 381 15.94 6.71 18.81
#